data_AF-A0A846DXU8-F1
#
_entry.id   AF-A0A846DXU8-F1
#
_cell.length_a   1.000
_cell.length_b   1.000
_cell.length_c   1.000
_cell.angle_alpha   90.00
_cell.angle_beta   90.00
_cell.angle_gamma   90.00
#
_symmetry.space_group_name_H-M   'P 1'
#
loop_
_entity.id
_entity.type
_entity.pdbx_description
1 polymer ?
#
loop_
_entity_poly.entity_id
_entity_poly.type
_entity_poly.pdbx_seq_one_letter_code
_entity_poly.pdbx_strand_id
1 'polypeptide(L)'
;YPNLEFELYLNALDTMAQDVEEGLPPERYPLRVVQTLNRYLYEDLRFCGNTDNYYDPRNSFLNEVIDRRTGIPITLAVIYLEVAKRIDFPMIGIGMPGHFLVRPNFADAGIFIDVFNRGEILFPEDCQDKLKQLYGRVIELTPEVIPPVNSRQILARMLTNLKMIYLTRQEQLKALAAIERILLLFPDSPLELRDRGLLYYQLQRRTLAMQDLESYLDRLPMAEDAPVIIQLLNQLKRGLF
;
A
#
# COMPACT_ATOMS: atom_id res chain seq x y z
N TYR A 1 -5.57 8.75 -14.75
CA TYR A 1 -6.17 8.01 -15.88
C TYR A 1 -7.69 8.25 -15.87
N PRO A 2 -8.19 9.41 -16.33
CA PRO A 2 -9.63 9.72 -16.32
C PRO A 2 -10.44 8.88 -17.33
N ASN A 3 -9.78 8.41 -18.40
CA ASN A 3 -10.38 7.59 -19.45
C ASN A 3 -10.04 6.10 -19.28
N LEU A 4 -9.78 5.66 -18.05
CA LEU A 4 -9.41 4.27 -17.80
C LEU A 4 -10.62 3.35 -18.00
N GLU A 5 -10.49 2.34 -18.85
CA GLU A 5 -11.49 1.30 -19.03
C GLU A 5 -11.33 0.24 -17.94
N PHE A 6 -12.03 0.41 -16.81
CA PHE A 6 -11.87 -0.48 -15.65
C PHE A 6 -12.18 -1.94 -15.96
N GLU A 7 -13.17 -2.19 -16.81
CA GLU A 7 -13.58 -3.55 -17.23
C GLU A 7 -12.45 -4.33 -17.89
N LEU A 8 -11.58 -3.66 -18.65
CA LEU A 8 -10.43 -4.31 -19.29
C LEU A 8 -9.51 -4.96 -18.23
N TYR A 9 -9.25 -4.26 -17.14
CA TYR A 9 -8.34 -4.72 -16.08
C TYR A 9 -9.01 -5.71 -15.13
N LEU A 10 -10.33 -5.61 -14.94
CA LEU A 10 -11.09 -6.62 -14.21
C LEU A 10 -11.11 -7.95 -14.99
N ASN A 11 -11.41 -7.89 -16.29
CA ASN A 11 -11.35 -9.06 -17.18
C ASN A 11 -9.94 -9.66 -17.26
N ALA A 12 -8.90 -8.83 -17.19
CA ALA A 12 -7.52 -9.34 -17.13
C ALA A 12 -7.28 -10.18 -15.87
N LEU A 13 -7.80 -9.78 -14.71
CA LEU A 13 -7.71 -10.59 -13.48
C LEU A 13 -8.56 -11.85 -13.56
N ASP A 14 -9.73 -11.81 -14.20
CA ASP A 14 -10.58 -12.98 -14.43
C ASP A 14 -9.89 -13.99 -15.36
N THR A 15 -9.25 -13.50 -16.43
CA THR A 15 -8.45 -14.33 -17.37
C THR A 15 -7.29 -14.98 -16.63
N MET A 16 -6.55 -14.20 -15.82
CA MET A 16 -5.45 -14.75 -15.00
C MET A 16 -5.95 -15.85 -14.06
N ALA A 17 -7.11 -15.67 -13.44
CA ALA A 17 -7.68 -16.66 -12.55
C ALA A 17 -8.11 -17.94 -13.29
N GLN A 18 -8.72 -17.80 -14.47
CA GLN A 18 -9.08 -18.95 -15.29
C GLN A 18 -7.85 -19.78 -15.69
N ASP A 19 -6.79 -19.13 -16.17
CA ASP A 19 -5.55 -19.82 -16.56
C ASP A 19 -4.90 -20.54 -15.36
N VAL A 20 -4.93 -19.91 -14.17
CA VAL A 20 -4.46 -20.57 -12.94
C VAL A 20 -5.32 -21.78 -12.59
N GLU A 21 -6.65 -21.64 -12.66
CA GLU A 21 -7.63 -22.69 -12.35
C GLU A 21 -7.42 -23.93 -13.23
N GLU A 22 -7.18 -23.73 -14.54
CA GLU A 22 -6.88 -24.81 -15.50
C GLU A 22 -5.56 -25.54 -15.16
N GLY A 23 -4.61 -24.84 -14.54
CA GLY A 23 -3.33 -25.39 -14.10
C GLY A 23 -3.34 -26.03 -12.71
N LEU A 24 -4.46 -25.93 -11.95
CA LEU A 24 -4.54 -26.46 -10.60
C LEU A 24 -4.57 -28.00 -10.59
N PRO A 25 -3.89 -28.64 -9.62
CA PRO A 25 -4.03 -30.07 -9.42
C PRO A 25 -5.44 -30.43 -8.93
N PRO A 26 -5.89 -31.69 -9.15
CA PRO A 26 -7.17 -32.18 -8.61
C PRO A 26 -7.28 -32.03 -7.10
N GLU A 27 -6.16 -32.20 -6.37
CA GLU A 27 -6.06 -32.01 -4.93
C GLU A 27 -5.45 -30.63 -4.60
N ARG A 28 -6.30 -29.71 -4.13
CA ARG A 28 -5.93 -28.31 -3.84
C ARG A 28 -5.24 -28.14 -2.48
N TYR A 29 -4.09 -28.77 -2.29
CA TYR A 29 -3.26 -28.50 -1.12
C TYR A 29 -2.73 -27.05 -1.16
N PRO A 30 -2.73 -26.29 -0.04
CA PRO A 30 -2.35 -24.88 -0.03
C PRO A 30 -1.01 -24.57 -0.71
N LEU A 31 0.03 -25.35 -0.43
CA LEU A 31 1.35 -25.17 -1.06
C LEU A 31 1.32 -25.41 -2.57
N ARG A 32 0.51 -26.36 -3.06
CA ARG A 32 0.37 -26.62 -4.50
C ARG A 32 -0.38 -25.49 -5.20
N VAL A 33 -1.39 -24.94 -4.56
CA VAL A 33 -2.11 -23.76 -5.08
C VAL A 33 -1.17 -22.56 -5.16
N VAL A 34 -0.42 -22.28 -4.08
CA VAL A 34 0.61 -21.21 -4.05
C VAL A 34 1.67 -21.42 -5.13
N GLN A 35 2.20 -22.64 -5.30
CA GLN A 35 3.16 -22.94 -6.36
C GLN A 35 2.59 -22.69 -7.76
N THR A 36 1.31 -23.01 -7.98
CA THR A 36 0.64 -22.80 -9.27
C THR A 36 0.47 -21.30 -9.55
N LEU A 37 0.02 -20.53 -8.55
CA LEU A 37 -0.07 -19.07 -8.61
C LEU A 37 1.30 -18.44 -8.90
N ASN A 38 2.34 -18.85 -8.17
CA ASN A 38 3.69 -18.32 -8.33
C ASN A 38 4.25 -18.58 -9.72
N ARG A 39 4.14 -19.83 -10.22
CA ARG A 39 4.59 -20.19 -11.56
C ARG A 39 3.89 -19.33 -12.61
N TYR A 40 2.56 -19.26 -12.55
CA TYR A 40 1.80 -18.50 -13.53
C TYR A 40 2.13 -17.00 -13.49
N LEU A 41 2.11 -16.37 -12.31
CA LEU A 41 2.36 -14.94 -12.19
C LEU A 41 3.81 -14.55 -12.49
N TYR A 42 4.79 -15.34 -12.04
CA TYR A 42 6.21 -14.92 -12.06
C TYR A 42 7.05 -15.60 -13.15
N GLU A 43 6.69 -16.79 -13.60
CA GLU A 43 7.40 -17.49 -14.69
C GLU A 43 6.72 -17.21 -16.04
N ASP A 44 5.42 -17.47 -16.13
CA ASP A 44 4.68 -17.33 -17.39
C ASP A 44 4.42 -15.87 -17.73
N LEU A 45 3.85 -15.13 -16.77
CA LEU A 45 3.47 -13.72 -16.92
C LEU A 45 4.58 -12.72 -16.55
N ARG A 46 5.65 -13.21 -15.92
CA ARG A 46 6.86 -12.44 -15.58
C ARG A 46 6.61 -11.17 -14.76
N PHE A 47 5.63 -11.20 -13.86
CA PHE A 47 5.50 -10.12 -12.88
C PHE A 47 6.78 -9.99 -12.05
N CYS A 48 7.18 -8.76 -11.73
CA CYS A 48 8.35 -8.51 -10.92
C CYS A 48 8.26 -7.25 -10.07
N GLY A 49 9.00 -7.23 -8.97
CA GLY A 49 9.25 -6.03 -8.19
C GLY A 49 10.13 -5.04 -8.96
N ASN A 50 9.78 -3.75 -8.91
CA ASN A 50 10.59 -2.68 -9.51
C ASN A 50 11.73 -2.26 -8.59
N THR A 51 12.86 -2.96 -8.64
CA THR A 51 14.06 -2.59 -7.85
C THR A 51 14.80 -1.40 -8.44
N ASP A 52 14.77 -1.24 -9.77
CA ASP A 52 15.56 -0.21 -10.48
C ASP A 52 14.95 1.19 -10.31
N ASN A 53 13.62 1.28 -10.25
CA ASN A 53 12.90 2.53 -10.07
C ASN A 53 11.71 2.33 -9.13
N TYR A 54 12.01 1.98 -7.89
CA TYR A 54 11.01 1.69 -6.85
C TYR A 54 10.00 2.82 -6.66
N TYR A 55 10.46 4.08 -6.71
CA TYR A 55 9.66 5.29 -6.52
C TYR A 55 9.06 5.85 -7.82
N ASP A 56 8.90 5.03 -8.86
CA ASP A 56 8.05 5.37 -10.02
C ASP A 56 6.56 5.35 -9.61
N PRO A 57 5.81 6.46 -9.73
CA PRO A 57 4.38 6.49 -9.41
C PRO A 57 3.57 5.40 -10.11
N ARG A 58 3.97 5.00 -11.33
CA ARG A 58 3.31 3.94 -12.10
C ARG A 58 3.25 2.61 -11.34
N ASN A 59 4.21 2.35 -10.45
CA ASN A 59 4.20 1.15 -9.64
C ASN A 59 3.03 1.11 -8.63
N SER A 60 2.33 2.23 -8.37
CA SER A 60 1.16 2.30 -7.48
C SER A 60 -0.18 2.39 -8.23
N PHE A 61 -0.18 2.33 -9.57
CA PHE A 61 -1.40 2.30 -10.37
C PHE A 61 -1.61 0.90 -10.93
N LEU A 62 -2.69 0.23 -10.51
CA LEU A 62 -2.89 -1.20 -10.82
C LEU A 62 -2.93 -1.49 -12.33
N ASN A 63 -3.50 -0.58 -13.12
CA ASN A 63 -3.52 -0.68 -14.58
C ASN A 63 -2.10 -0.72 -15.16
N GLU A 64 -1.22 0.19 -14.71
CA GLU A 64 0.17 0.24 -15.14
C GLU A 64 0.95 -0.99 -14.67
N VAL A 65 0.65 -1.52 -13.48
CA VAL A 65 1.30 -2.73 -12.97
C VAL A 65 0.90 -3.96 -13.78
N ILE A 66 -0.38 -4.08 -14.17
CA ILE A 66 -0.87 -5.16 -15.03
C ILE A 66 -0.24 -5.06 -16.44
N ASP A 67 -0.20 -3.87 -17.02
CA ASP A 67 0.34 -3.68 -18.37
C ASP A 67 1.86 -3.90 -18.43
N ARG A 68 2.58 -3.34 -17.45
CA ARG A 68 4.05 -3.40 -17.40
C ARG A 68 4.58 -4.67 -16.74
N ARG A 69 3.73 -5.43 -16.06
CA ARG A 69 4.11 -6.56 -15.20
C ARG A 69 5.15 -6.19 -14.14
N THR A 70 5.11 -4.96 -13.65
CA THR A 70 6.12 -4.42 -12.73
C THR A 70 5.49 -3.50 -11.70
N GLY A 71 5.74 -3.75 -10.41
CA GLY A 71 5.11 -3.01 -9.32
C GLY A 71 5.91 -2.95 -8.01
N ILE A 72 5.25 -2.45 -6.95
CA ILE A 72 5.75 -2.48 -5.56
C ILE A 72 5.11 -3.65 -4.80
N PRO A 73 5.59 -4.00 -3.58
CA PRO A 73 5.04 -5.12 -2.82
C PRO A 73 3.50 -5.05 -2.66
N ILE A 74 2.95 -3.86 -2.42
CA ILE A 74 1.51 -3.66 -2.17
C ILE A 74 0.68 -3.94 -3.43
N THR A 75 1.09 -3.46 -4.60
CA THR A 75 0.32 -3.66 -5.84
C THR A 75 0.44 -5.08 -6.39
N LEU A 76 1.61 -5.69 -6.26
CA LEU A 76 1.79 -7.09 -6.61
C LEU A 76 0.96 -7.99 -5.68
N ALA A 77 0.85 -7.62 -4.40
CA ALA A 77 -0.05 -8.30 -3.46
C ALA A 77 -1.51 -8.17 -3.90
N VAL A 78 -1.96 -7.01 -4.37
CA VAL A 78 -3.34 -6.86 -4.88
C VAL A 78 -3.62 -7.84 -6.02
N ILE A 79 -2.73 -7.93 -7.01
CA ILE A 79 -2.90 -8.89 -8.11
C ILE A 79 -2.97 -10.32 -7.59
N TYR A 80 -2.04 -10.69 -6.72
CA TYR A 80 -1.98 -12.02 -6.13
C TYR A 80 -3.26 -12.38 -5.36
N LEU A 81 -3.73 -11.47 -4.49
CA LEU A 81 -4.93 -11.65 -3.67
C LEU A 81 -6.19 -11.74 -4.54
N GLU A 82 -6.29 -10.92 -5.58
CA GLU A 82 -7.46 -10.87 -6.45
C GLU A 82 -7.56 -12.09 -7.36
N VAL A 83 -6.44 -12.64 -7.83
CA VAL A 83 -6.39 -13.91 -8.57
C VAL A 83 -6.72 -15.08 -7.64
N ALA A 84 -6.08 -15.16 -6.47
CA ALA A 84 -6.33 -16.21 -5.48
C ALA A 84 -7.79 -16.25 -5.01
N LYS A 85 -8.42 -15.08 -4.84
CA LYS A 85 -9.84 -14.97 -4.48
C LYS A 85 -10.76 -15.55 -5.56
N ARG A 86 -10.44 -15.39 -6.84
CA ARG A 86 -11.27 -15.86 -7.97
C ARG A 86 -11.25 -17.37 -8.16
N ILE A 87 -10.18 -18.02 -7.71
CA ILE A 87 -10.03 -19.49 -7.70
C ILE A 87 -10.49 -20.14 -6.37
N ASP A 88 -11.27 -19.40 -5.58
CA ASP A 88 -11.77 -19.80 -4.26
C ASP A 88 -10.67 -20.23 -3.26
N PHE A 89 -9.47 -19.63 -3.37
CA PHE A 89 -8.37 -19.81 -2.42
C PHE A 89 -8.13 -18.51 -1.64
N PRO A 90 -8.88 -18.29 -0.53
CA PRO A 90 -8.82 -17.02 0.17
C PRO A 90 -7.45 -16.79 0.80
N MET A 91 -6.88 -15.63 0.49
CA MET A 91 -5.61 -15.14 1.04
C MET A 91 -5.81 -13.76 1.63
N ILE A 92 -4.88 -13.35 2.50
CA ILE A 92 -4.90 -12.04 3.15
C ILE A 92 -3.55 -11.36 3.04
N GLY A 93 -3.57 -10.04 2.92
CA GLY A 93 -2.36 -9.22 3.02
C GLY A 93 -1.88 -9.12 4.46
N ILE A 94 -0.56 -9.09 4.64
CA ILE A 94 0.12 -8.99 5.93
C ILE A 94 1.05 -7.78 5.89
N GLY A 95 0.81 -6.86 6.81
CA GLY A 95 1.59 -5.64 6.92
C GLY A 95 2.77 -5.87 7.82
N MET A 96 3.96 -6.10 7.25
CA MET A 96 5.20 -6.20 8.01
C MET A 96 5.96 -4.87 7.95
N PRO A 97 6.61 -4.41 9.04
CA PRO A 97 7.47 -3.25 8.98
C PRO A 97 8.51 -3.34 7.84
N GLY A 98 8.57 -2.29 7.02
CA GLY A 98 9.45 -2.24 5.85
C GLY A 98 9.06 -3.14 4.68
N HIS A 99 7.94 -3.88 4.75
CA HIS A 99 7.58 -4.88 3.73
C HIS A 99 6.06 -5.12 3.59
N PHE A 100 5.64 -5.90 2.60
CA PHE A 100 4.25 -6.35 2.47
C PHE A 100 4.21 -7.78 1.94
N LEU A 101 3.53 -8.65 2.69
CA LEU A 101 3.44 -10.08 2.39
C LEU A 101 1.98 -10.46 2.16
N VAL A 102 1.75 -11.67 1.64
CA VAL A 102 0.43 -12.31 1.66
C VAL A 102 0.53 -13.67 2.32
N ARG A 103 -0.58 -14.22 2.82
CA ARG A 103 -0.63 -15.60 3.30
C ARG A 103 -2.00 -16.22 3.07
N PRO A 104 -2.11 -17.56 3.06
CA PRO A 104 -3.40 -18.23 3.09
C PRO A 104 -4.23 -17.83 4.31
N ASN A 105 -5.54 -17.69 4.11
CA ASN A 105 -6.48 -17.24 5.14
C ASN A 105 -7.09 -18.42 5.91
N PHE A 106 -6.25 -19.17 6.59
CA PHE A 106 -6.68 -20.19 7.55
C PHE A 106 -5.74 -20.21 8.77
N ALA A 107 -6.19 -20.84 9.86
CA ALA A 107 -5.41 -20.99 11.08
C ALA A 107 -4.14 -21.82 10.79
N ASP A 108 -3.02 -21.46 11.43
CA ASP A 108 -1.77 -22.22 11.33
C ASP A 108 -1.23 -22.40 9.91
N ALA A 109 -1.52 -21.45 9.00
CA ALA A 109 -0.99 -21.49 7.64
C ALA A 109 0.53 -21.66 7.58
N GLY A 110 1.25 -21.17 8.59
CA GLY A 110 2.67 -21.44 8.81
C GLY A 110 3.61 -20.89 7.73
N ILE A 111 3.07 -20.17 6.74
CA ILE A 111 3.80 -19.63 5.59
C ILE A 111 3.32 -18.23 5.26
N PHE A 112 4.23 -17.45 4.70
CA PHE A 112 3.99 -16.17 4.06
C PHE A 112 4.57 -16.22 2.64
N ILE A 113 4.07 -15.34 1.79
CA ILE A 113 4.49 -15.24 0.40
C ILE A 113 4.95 -13.81 0.13
N ASP A 114 6.20 -13.69 -0.28
CA ASP A 114 6.81 -12.45 -0.69
C ASP A 114 6.57 -12.21 -2.18
N VAL A 115 5.46 -11.54 -2.46
CA VAL A 115 5.01 -11.26 -3.83
C VAL A 115 5.92 -10.29 -4.58
N PHE A 116 6.78 -9.54 -3.88
CA PHE A 116 7.77 -8.67 -4.49
C PHE A 116 8.99 -9.46 -4.94
N ASN A 117 9.41 -10.44 -4.14
CA ASN A 117 10.48 -11.37 -4.45
C ASN A 117 9.95 -12.63 -5.16
N ARG A 118 9.11 -12.44 -6.19
CA ARG A 118 8.63 -13.48 -7.10
C ARG A 118 7.95 -14.66 -6.40
N GLY A 119 7.21 -14.38 -5.32
CA GLY A 119 6.44 -15.39 -4.61
C GLY A 119 7.27 -16.27 -3.68
N GLU A 120 8.47 -15.82 -3.27
CA GLU A 120 9.29 -16.51 -2.28
C GLU A 120 8.44 -16.90 -1.06
N ILE A 121 8.45 -18.19 -0.73
CA ILE A 121 7.72 -18.73 0.42
C ILE A 121 8.61 -18.53 1.65
N LEU A 122 8.10 -17.82 2.63
CA LEU A 122 8.76 -17.50 3.88
C LEU A 122 8.08 -18.21 5.04
N PHE A 123 8.89 -18.69 5.98
CA PHE A 123 8.45 -19.19 7.27
C PHE A 123 8.51 -18.08 8.34
N PRO A 124 7.89 -18.26 9.52
CA PRO A 124 7.98 -17.31 10.62
C PRO A 124 9.42 -16.90 10.95
N GLU A 125 10.37 -17.83 10.91
CA GLU A 125 11.78 -17.59 11.20
C GLU A 125 12.40 -16.61 10.19
N ASP A 126 12.08 -16.74 8.91
CA ASP A 126 12.56 -15.83 7.86
C ASP A 126 12.03 -14.40 8.06
N CYS A 127 10.76 -14.28 8.47
CA CYS A 127 10.14 -13.01 8.82
C CYS A 127 10.81 -12.37 10.05
N GLN A 128 11.14 -13.17 11.08
CA GLN A 128 11.89 -12.70 12.25
C GLN A 128 13.28 -12.20 11.88
N ASP A 129 13.99 -12.90 10.99
CA ASP A 129 15.31 -12.50 10.52
C ASP A 129 15.26 -11.18 9.74
N LYS A 130 14.28 -10.99 8.87
CA LYS A 130 14.06 -9.71 8.17
C LYS A 130 13.79 -8.56 9.17
N LEU A 131 12.97 -8.78 10.19
CA LEU A 131 12.72 -7.77 11.24
C LEU A 131 13.97 -7.49 12.08
N LYS A 132 14.75 -8.51 12.40
CA LYS A 132 16.01 -8.37 13.14
C LYS A 132 17.02 -7.52 12.37
N GLN A 133 17.11 -7.71 11.05
CA GLN A 133 17.95 -6.87 10.19
C GLN A 133 17.48 -5.40 10.18
N LEU A 134 16.17 -5.17 10.17
CA LEU A 134 15.60 -3.82 10.17
C LEU A 134 15.79 -3.07 11.51
N TYR A 135 15.56 -3.75 12.63
CA TYR A 135 15.57 -3.12 13.96
C TYR A 135 16.86 -3.33 14.76
N GLY A 136 17.78 -4.17 14.29
CA GLY A 136 19.01 -4.52 15.00
C GLY A 136 18.81 -5.40 16.25
N ARG A 137 17.60 -5.94 16.47
CA ARG A 137 17.26 -6.79 17.62
C ARG A 137 16.17 -7.80 17.24
N VAL A 138 16.08 -8.90 17.98
CA VAL A 138 15.01 -9.89 17.77
C VAL A 138 13.66 -9.26 18.12
N ILE A 139 12.72 -9.37 17.19
CA ILE A 139 11.33 -8.94 17.35
C ILE A 139 10.46 -10.19 17.23
N GLU A 140 9.57 -10.39 18.20
CA GLU A 140 8.60 -11.48 18.17
C GLU A 140 7.51 -11.21 17.13
N LEU A 141 7.07 -12.25 16.42
CA LEU A 141 5.99 -12.15 15.45
C LEU A 141 4.64 -12.22 16.15
N THR A 142 4.19 -11.08 16.64
CA THR A 142 2.85 -10.94 17.19
C THR A 142 1.88 -10.37 16.14
N PRO A 143 0.56 -10.57 16.28
CA PRO A 143 -0.44 -9.96 15.40
C PRO A 143 -0.35 -8.43 15.34
N GLU A 144 0.21 -7.76 16.35
CA GLU A 144 0.44 -6.32 16.37
C GLU A 144 1.63 -5.90 15.49
N VAL A 145 2.64 -6.77 15.37
CA VAL A 145 3.84 -6.54 14.55
C VAL A 145 3.57 -6.87 13.09
N ILE A 146 2.83 -7.94 12.81
CA ILE A 146 2.48 -8.39 11.45
C ILE A 146 0.96 -8.52 11.25
N PRO A 147 0.20 -7.42 11.39
CA PRO A 147 -1.26 -7.48 11.32
C PRO A 147 -1.76 -7.86 9.91
N PRO A 148 -2.89 -8.58 9.83
CA PRO A 148 -3.64 -8.68 8.59
C PRO A 148 -4.11 -7.29 8.14
N VAL A 149 -4.12 -7.08 6.83
CA VAL A 149 -4.43 -5.79 6.21
C VAL A 149 -5.67 -5.94 5.34
N ASN A 150 -6.70 -5.14 5.62
CA ASN A 150 -7.93 -5.14 4.82
C ASN A 150 -7.79 -4.25 3.56
N SER A 151 -8.74 -4.36 2.63
CA SER A 151 -8.71 -3.63 1.36
C SER A 151 -8.65 -2.10 1.53
N ARG A 152 -9.32 -1.55 2.57
CA ARG A 152 -9.27 -0.11 2.88
C ARG A 152 -7.86 0.33 3.28
N GLN A 153 -7.19 -0.46 4.11
CA GLN A 153 -5.81 -0.20 4.53
C GLN A 153 -4.81 -0.41 3.38
N ILE A 154 -5.01 -1.41 2.50
CA ILE A 154 -4.20 -1.60 1.29
C ILE A 154 -4.27 -0.36 0.40
N LEU A 155 -5.49 0.12 0.10
CA LEU A 155 -5.68 1.31 -0.72
C LEU A 155 -5.01 2.54 -0.11
N ALA A 156 -5.13 2.73 1.20
CA ALA A 156 -4.44 3.83 1.87
C ALA A 156 -2.92 3.71 1.78
N ARG A 157 -2.33 2.52 1.94
CA ARG A 157 -0.88 2.33 1.76
C ARG A 157 -0.42 2.66 0.33
N MET A 158 -1.20 2.30 -0.69
CA MET A 158 -0.93 2.69 -2.08
C MET A 158 -0.96 4.22 -2.25
N LEU A 159 -1.98 4.88 -1.68
CA LEU A 159 -2.10 6.34 -1.71
C LEU A 159 -0.99 7.03 -0.91
N THR A 160 -0.58 6.48 0.23
CA THR A 160 0.56 6.98 1.02
C THR A 160 1.86 6.87 0.23
N ASN A 161 2.09 5.79 -0.51
CA ASN A 161 3.25 5.67 -1.39
C ASN A 161 3.24 6.77 -2.46
N LEU A 162 2.10 7.01 -3.11
CA LEU A 162 1.94 8.11 -4.07
C LEU A 162 2.14 9.49 -3.43
N LYS A 163 1.58 9.72 -2.23
CA LYS A 163 1.79 10.95 -1.45
C LYS A 163 3.28 11.22 -1.29
N MET A 164 4.03 10.24 -0.78
CA MET A 164 5.47 10.37 -0.55
C MET A 164 6.22 10.68 -1.84
N ILE A 165 5.95 9.95 -2.93
CA ILE A 165 6.60 10.18 -4.22
C ILE A 165 6.33 11.60 -4.73
N TYR A 166 5.07 12.06 -4.70
CA TYR A 166 4.72 13.38 -5.21
C TYR A 166 5.23 14.52 -4.33
N LEU A 167 5.30 14.34 -3.02
CA LEU A 167 5.94 15.30 -2.12
C LEU A 167 7.44 15.43 -2.42
N THR A 168 8.16 14.30 -2.56
CA THR A 168 9.59 14.31 -2.91
C THR A 168 9.86 14.97 -4.27
N ARG A 169 8.96 14.76 -5.25
CA ARG A 169 9.03 15.39 -6.58
C ARG A 169 8.49 16.82 -6.62
N GLN A 170 8.03 17.37 -5.49
CA GLN A 170 7.40 18.70 -5.40
C GLN A 170 6.17 18.86 -6.29
N GLU A 171 5.48 17.77 -6.63
CA GLU A 171 4.24 17.76 -7.42
C GLU A 171 3.03 18.02 -6.50
N GLN A 172 2.95 19.24 -5.96
CA GLN A 172 2.01 19.64 -4.88
C GLN A 172 0.56 19.26 -5.14
N LEU A 173 0.04 19.50 -6.36
CA LEU A 173 -1.36 19.20 -6.70
C LEU A 173 -1.64 17.69 -6.70
N LYS A 174 -0.67 16.85 -7.09
CA LYS A 174 -0.83 15.40 -7.06
C LYS A 174 -0.69 14.84 -5.65
N ALA A 175 0.23 15.40 -4.85
CA ALA A 175 0.34 15.09 -3.43
C ALA A 175 -0.97 15.43 -2.69
N LEU A 176 -1.53 16.62 -2.94
CA LEU A 176 -2.82 17.06 -2.40
C LEU A 176 -3.93 16.07 -2.79
N ALA A 177 -4.02 15.71 -4.07
CA ALA A 177 -5.00 14.75 -4.56
C ALA A 177 -4.87 13.36 -3.90
N ALA A 178 -3.66 12.91 -3.58
CA ALA A 178 -3.43 11.67 -2.84
C ALA A 178 -3.92 11.78 -1.40
N ILE A 179 -3.58 12.87 -0.69
CA ILE A 179 -3.99 13.11 0.69
C ILE A 179 -5.51 13.22 0.82
N GLU A 180 -6.17 13.95 -0.09
CA GLU A 180 -7.63 14.05 -0.12
C GLU A 180 -8.29 12.67 -0.23
N ARG A 181 -7.74 11.77 -1.05
CA ARG A 181 -8.23 10.38 -1.17
C ARG A 181 -7.97 9.56 0.09
N ILE A 182 -6.83 9.77 0.77
CA ILE A 182 -6.58 9.12 2.07
C ILE A 182 -7.62 9.58 3.10
N LEU A 183 -7.94 10.87 3.13
CA LEU A 183 -8.94 11.44 4.04
C LEU A 183 -10.38 10.98 3.71
N LEU A 184 -10.69 10.56 2.48
CA LEU A 184 -11.96 9.87 2.19
C LEU A 184 -12.05 8.50 2.90
N LEU A 185 -10.92 7.82 3.12
CA LEU A 185 -10.86 6.52 3.79
C LEU A 185 -10.76 6.67 5.32
N PHE A 186 -10.03 7.70 5.77
CA PHE A 186 -9.69 7.99 7.16
C PHE A 186 -9.83 9.49 7.46
N PRO A 187 -11.06 10.01 7.61
CA PRO A 187 -11.33 11.45 7.66
C PRO A 187 -10.72 12.15 8.89
N ASP A 188 -10.52 11.42 9.97
CA ASP A 188 -9.99 11.96 11.23
C ASP A 188 -8.49 11.78 11.39
N SER A 189 -7.76 11.36 10.34
CA SER A 189 -6.31 11.17 10.40
C SER A 189 -5.59 12.50 10.65
N PRO A 190 -5.03 12.74 11.85
CA PRO A 190 -4.49 14.05 12.19
C PRO A 190 -3.29 14.42 11.32
N LEU A 191 -2.41 13.44 11.04
CA LEU A 191 -1.21 13.67 10.21
C LEU A 191 -1.57 14.02 8.77
N GLU A 192 -2.64 13.43 8.22
CA GLU A 192 -3.08 13.74 6.86
C GLU A 192 -3.78 15.12 6.80
N LEU A 193 -4.51 15.52 7.85
CA LEU A 193 -5.03 16.89 7.99
C LEU A 193 -3.88 17.90 8.05
N ARG A 194 -2.84 17.63 8.87
CA ARG A 194 -1.64 18.47 8.93
C ARG A 194 -0.99 18.61 7.55
N ASP A 195 -0.70 17.48 6.89
CA ASP A 195 -0.01 17.47 5.60
C ASP A 195 -0.84 18.21 4.53
N ARG A 196 -2.17 18.05 4.51
CA ARG A 196 -3.07 18.79 3.60
C ARG A 196 -3.09 20.28 3.90
N GLY A 197 -3.16 20.66 5.17
CA GLY A 197 -3.14 22.05 5.61
C GLY A 197 -1.85 22.77 5.22
N LEU A 198 -0.71 22.09 5.33
CA LEU A 198 0.59 22.59 4.88
C LEU A 198 0.65 22.75 3.35
N LEU A 199 0.10 21.82 2.58
CA LEU A 199 0.00 21.97 1.12
C LEU A 199 -0.94 23.11 0.72
N TYR A 200 -2.07 23.27 1.41
CA TYR A 200 -2.96 24.42 1.18
C TYR A 200 -2.26 25.75 1.47
N TYR A 201 -1.44 25.81 2.52
CA TYR A 201 -0.63 26.98 2.80
C TYR A 201 0.33 27.29 1.63
N GLN A 202 1.07 26.29 1.14
CA GLN A 202 1.97 26.46 -0.01
C GLN A 202 1.24 26.89 -1.29
N LEU A 203 0.01 26.40 -1.49
CA LEU A 203 -0.87 26.76 -2.61
C LEU A 203 -1.65 28.07 -2.40
N GLN A 204 -1.31 28.83 -1.35
CA GLN A 204 -1.95 30.11 -0.98
C GLN A 204 -3.48 30.00 -0.72
N ARG A 205 -3.96 28.80 -0.39
CA ARG A 205 -5.37 28.53 -0.02
C ARG A 205 -5.57 28.72 1.48
N ARG A 206 -5.40 29.98 1.92
CA ARG A 206 -5.33 30.38 3.34
C ARG A 206 -6.46 29.82 4.22
N THR A 207 -7.72 29.96 3.80
CA THR A 207 -8.87 29.52 4.61
C THR A 207 -8.85 28.00 4.83
N LEU A 208 -8.56 27.23 3.78
CA LEU A 208 -8.47 25.76 3.86
C LEU A 208 -7.27 25.33 4.69
N ALA A 209 -6.13 26.01 4.55
CA ALA A 209 -4.94 25.76 5.36
C ALA A 209 -5.22 25.94 6.85
N MET A 210 -5.86 27.05 7.22
CA MET A 210 -6.24 27.32 8.62
C MET A 210 -7.16 26.23 9.17
N GLN A 211 -8.22 25.88 8.43
CA GLN A 211 -9.20 24.89 8.87
C GLN A 211 -8.56 23.52 9.18
N ASP A 212 -7.69 23.03 8.29
CA ASP A 212 -7.04 21.73 8.47
C ASP A 212 -6.01 21.75 9.60
N LEU A 213 -5.22 22.82 9.71
CA LEU A 213 -4.19 22.95 10.75
C LEU A 213 -4.80 23.14 12.14
N GLU A 214 -5.92 23.87 12.26
CA GLU A 214 -6.70 23.95 13.51
C GLU A 214 -7.27 22.57 13.87
N SER A 215 -7.90 21.88 12.91
CA SER A 215 -8.44 20.53 13.10
C SER A 215 -7.39 19.50 13.51
N TYR A 216 -6.16 19.66 13.04
CA TYR A 216 -5.01 18.85 13.44
C TYR A 216 -4.61 19.10 14.89
N LEU A 217 -4.47 20.37 15.30
CA LEU A 217 -4.11 20.74 16.68
C LEU A 217 -5.19 20.36 17.69
N ASP A 218 -6.46 20.41 17.31
CA ASP A 218 -7.56 19.95 18.17
C ASP A 218 -7.46 18.44 18.48
N ARG A 219 -6.95 17.66 17.53
CA ARG A 219 -6.78 16.20 17.66
C ARG A 219 -5.47 15.81 18.33
N LEU A 220 -4.38 16.53 18.05
CA LEU A 220 -3.05 16.27 18.59
C LEU A 220 -2.42 17.56 19.16
N PRO A 221 -2.95 18.08 20.29
CA PRO A 221 -2.48 19.35 20.85
C PRO A 221 -1.05 19.30 21.39
N MET A 222 -0.55 18.09 21.70
CA MET A 222 0.78 17.85 22.26
C MET A 222 1.75 17.24 21.25
N ALA A 223 1.46 17.35 19.95
CA ALA A 223 2.40 16.91 18.93
C ALA A 223 3.70 17.73 18.99
N GLU A 224 4.83 17.10 18.66
CA GLU A 224 6.16 17.73 18.72
C GLU A 224 6.24 18.99 17.85
N ASP A 225 5.58 18.97 16.68
CA ASP A 225 5.50 20.06 15.72
C ASP A 225 4.37 21.07 16.01
N ALA A 226 3.56 20.86 17.05
CA ALA A 226 2.46 21.76 17.40
C ALA A 226 2.88 23.24 17.56
N PRO A 227 4.00 23.58 18.24
CA PRO A 227 4.44 24.98 18.36
C PRO A 227 4.68 25.66 17.01
N VAL A 228 5.23 24.92 16.03
CA VAL A 228 5.50 25.41 14.67
C VAL A 228 4.18 25.65 13.93
N ILE A 229 3.23 24.72 14.04
CA ILE A 229 1.92 24.86 13.41
C ILE A 229 1.11 26.01 14.02
N ILE A 230 1.18 26.22 15.34
CA ILE A 230 0.55 27.36 16.03
C ILE A 230 1.13 28.68 15.51
N GLN A 231 2.46 28.77 15.35
CA GLN A 231 3.10 29.96 14.81
C GLN A 231 2.64 30.26 13.38
N LEU A 232 2.57 29.22 12.53
CA LEU A 232 2.05 29.35 11.17
C LEU A 232 0.60 29.83 11.14
N LEU A 233 -0.26 29.26 11.98
CA LEU A 233 -1.66 29.71 12.12
C LEU A 233 -1.77 31.18 12.54
N ASN A 234 -0.92 31.63 13.47
CA ASN A 234 -0.90 33.02 13.89
C ASN A 234 -0.48 33.98 12.76
N GLN A 235 0.49 33.58 11.93
CA GLN A 235 0.86 34.33 10.71
C GLN A 235 -0.30 34.35 9.72
N LEU A 236 -0.91 33.19 9.48
CA LEU A 236 -2.10 33.06 8.63
C LEU A 236 -3.30 33.82 9.17
N LYS A 237 -3.42 34.12 10.46
CA LYS A 237 -4.52 34.97 10.98
C LYS A 237 -4.25 36.45 10.75
N ARG A 238 -2.99 36.88 10.85
CA ARG A 238 -2.57 38.28 10.68
C ARG A 238 -2.51 38.75 9.22
N GLY A 239 -2.43 37.82 8.27
CA GLY A 239 -2.36 38.16 6.84
C GLY A 239 -1.03 38.75 6.40
N LEU A 240 0.04 38.48 7.17
CA LEU A 240 1.41 38.85 6.84
C LEU A 240 1.99 37.74 5.95
N PHE A 241 2.38 38.09 4.73
CA PHE A 241 3.11 37.23 3.78
C PHE A 241 4.38 37.96 3.34
#